data_AF-A0A3D1ZPZ5-F1
#
_entry.id   AF-A0A3D1ZPZ5-F1
#
_cell.length_a   1.000
_cell.length_b   1.000
_cell.length_c   1.000
_cell.angle_alpha   90.00
_cell.angle_beta   90.00
_cell.angle_gamma   90.00
#
_symmetry.space_group_name_H-M   'P 1'
#
loop_
_entity.id
_entity.type
_entity.pdbx_description
1 polymer ?
#
loop_
_entity_poly.entity_id
_entity_poly.type
_entity_poly.pdbx_seq_one_letter_code
_entity_poly.pdbx_strand_id
1 'polypeptide(L)'
;LIDYGKFKYNEKIKAREARRNQSTAEVKEIRFRLKIDDHDFEVKKGHVVRFLTGGDKVKVTIMLRGREQSRPIGGVELLRRLAGEVEEYGTIEFAPKQEGRNIIMTLAPKGKKVHTQSEQRRRGNQSRAERQARQAARLAAKQEAQAKAAAEAKAAVSADKKTSESK
;
A
#
# COMPACT_ATOMS: atom_id res chain seq x y z
N LEU A 1 -16.60 -15.18 -36.39
CA LEU A 1 -15.12 -15.27 -36.22
C LEU A 1 -14.70 -14.25 -35.18
N ILE A 2 -14.08 -14.67 -34.08
CA ILE A 2 -13.61 -13.76 -33.02
C ILE A 2 -12.26 -13.19 -33.45
N ASP A 3 -12.10 -11.87 -33.35
CA ASP A 3 -10.83 -11.21 -33.64
C ASP A 3 -9.78 -11.56 -32.57
N TYR A 4 -8.89 -12.49 -32.93
CA TYR A 4 -7.90 -13.09 -32.03
C TYR A 4 -6.90 -12.06 -31.48
N GLY A 5 -6.63 -10.99 -32.23
CA GLY A 5 -5.74 -9.91 -31.81
C GLY A 5 -6.33 -9.13 -30.63
N LYS A 6 -7.62 -8.77 -30.70
CA LYS A 6 -8.33 -8.06 -29.65
C LYS A 6 -8.51 -8.93 -28.39
N PHE A 7 -8.73 -10.23 -28.57
CA PHE A 7 -8.82 -11.18 -27.45
C PHE A 7 -7.51 -11.26 -26.66
N LYS A 8 -6.34 -11.44 -27.32
CA LYS A 8 -5.03 -11.46 -26.62
C LYS A 8 -4.70 -10.16 -25.91
N TYR A 9 -5.13 -9.02 -26.43
CA TYR A 9 -4.96 -7.74 -25.75
C TYR A 9 -5.78 -7.70 -24.44
N ASN A 10 -7.07 -8.05 -24.51
CA ASN A 10 -7.94 -8.07 -23.34
C ASN A 10 -7.47 -9.08 -22.28
N GLU A 11 -6.97 -10.24 -22.70
CA GLU A 11 -6.41 -11.25 -21.81
C GLU A 11 -5.17 -10.74 -21.07
N LYS A 12 -4.27 -10.03 -21.77
CA LYS A 12 -3.08 -9.40 -21.17
C LYS A 12 -3.45 -8.28 -20.19
N ILE A 13 -4.47 -7.47 -20.50
CA ILE A 13 -4.95 -6.42 -19.59
C ILE A 13 -5.55 -7.05 -18.34
N LYS A 14 -6.43 -8.04 -18.49
CA LYS A 14 -7.04 -8.77 -17.38
C LYS A 14 -6.00 -9.48 -16.51
N ALA A 15 -4.99 -10.11 -17.12
CA ALA A 15 -3.88 -10.73 -16.39
C ALA A 15 -3.03 -9.71 -15.61
N ARG A 16 -2.79 -8.52 -16.19
CA ARG A 16 -2.07 -7.43 -15.52
C ARG A 16 -2.88 -6.86 -14.34
N GLU A 17 -4.19 -6.70 -14.50
CA GLU A 17 -5.08 -6.26 -13.43
C GLU A 17 -5.20 -7.30 -12.31
N ALA A 18 -5.32 -8.58 -12.67
CA ALA A 18 -5.33 -9.68 -11.71
C ALA A 18 -4.03 -9.73 -10.89
N ARG A 19 -2.86 -9.63 -11.54
CA ARG A 19 -1.55 -9.56 -10.86
C ARG A 19 -1.41 -8.33 -9.96
N ARG A 20 -1.99 -7.19 -10.34
CA ARG A 20 -1.95 -5.96 -9.52
C ARG A 20 -2.87 -6.03 -8.30
N ASN A 21 -4.01 -6.71 -8.43
CA ASN A 21 -4.99 -6.88 -7.36
C ASN A 21 -4.64 -8.04 -6.42
N GLN A 22 -3.78 -8.96 -6.86
CA GLN A 22 -3.21 -9.99 -6.02
C GLN A 22 -2.21 -9.36 -5.03
N SER A 23 -2.64 -9.17 -3.79
CA SER A 23 -1.74 -8.84 -2.70
C SER A 23 -0.97 -10.10 -2.27
N THR A 24 0.30 -10.20 -2.64
CA THR A 24 1.20 -11.23 -2.11
C THR A 24 1.52 -10.91 -0.66
N ALA A 25 1.28 -11.86 0.24
CA ALA A 25 1.73 -11.74 1.63
C ALA A 25 3.23 -12.05 1.66
N GLU A 26 4.03 -11.08 2.06
CA GLU A 26 5.49 -11.25 2.16
C GLU A 26 5.86 -11.72 3.56
N VAL A 27 6.99 -12.43 3.67
CA VAL A 27 7.56 -12.80 4.97
C VAL A 27 8.56 -11.72 5.34
N LYS A 28 8.25 -10.97 6.40
CA LYS A 28 9.13 -9.94 6.96
C LYS A 28 9.94 -10.54 8.10
N GLU A 29 11.25 -10.31 8.10
CA GLU A 29 12.12 -10.79 9.16
C GLU A 29 12.46 -9.65 10.13
N ILE A 30 12.32 -9.90 11.43
CA ILE A 30 12.75 -8.97 12.49
C ILE A 30 13.74 -9.68 13.39
N ARG A 31 14.87 -9.01 13.65
CA ARG A 31 15.95 -9.56 14.47
C ARG A 31 15.97 -8.91 15.85
N PHE A 32 15.94 -9.76 16.87
CA PHE A 32 16.06 -9.38 18.27
C PHE A 32 17.42 -9.80 18.83
N ARG A 33 17.85 -9.08 19.87
CA ARG A 33 19.00 -9.46 20.69
C ARG A 33 18.46 -10.01 22.01
N LEU A 34 19.23 -10.92 22.63
CA LEU A 34 18.83 -11.51 23.92
C LEU A 34 18.74 -10.46 25.03
N LYS A 35 19.69 -9.51 25.06
CA LYS A 35 19.69 -8.35 25.96
C LYS A 35 19.19 -7.14 25.19
N ILE A 36 17.87 -6.99 25.14
CA ILE A 36 17.21 -5.84 24.53
C ILE A 36 16.85 -4.82 25.62
N ASP A 37 16.96 -3.54 25.28
CA ASP A 37 16.46 -2.44 26.11
C ASP A 37 14.94 -2.30 25.95
N ASP A 38 14.25 -1.78 26.98
CA ASP A 38 12.79 -1.63 26.95
C ASP A 38 12.33 -0.78 25.77
N HIS A 39 13.04 0.31 25.44
CA HIS A 39 12.68 1.16 24.31
C HIS A 39 12.88 0.45 22.96
N ASP A 40 13.99 -0.29 22.78
CA ASP A 40 14.23 -1.06 21.53
C ASP A 40 13.20 -2.18 21.37
N PHE A 41 12.74 -2.78 22.48
CA PHE A 41 11.67 -3.76 22.47
C PHE A 41 10.36 -3.15 21.97
N GLU A 42 9.96 -1.99 22.48
CA GLU A 42 8.74 -1.29 22.06
C GLU A 42 8.76 -0.91 20.58
N VAL A 43 9.89 -0.38 20.08
CA VAL A 43 10.03 -0.02 18.66
C VAL A 43 9.88 -1.25 17.77
N LYS A 44 10.54 -2.36 18.10
CA LYS A 44 10.44 -3.60 17.32
C LYS A 44 9.07 -4.26 17.45
N LYS A 45 8.42 -4.18 18.61
CA LYS A 45 7.01 -4.58 18.78
C LYS A 45 6.12 -3.79 17.83
N GLY A 46 6.29 -2.47 17.76
CA GLY A 46 5.57 -1.61 16.83
C GLY A 46 5.76 -2.04 15.37
N HIS A 47 6.97 -2.46 14.99
CA HIS A 47 7.22 -3.03 13.66
C HIS A 47 6.52 -4.37 13.43
N VAL A 48 6.53 -5.28 14.41
CA VAL A 48 5.80 -6.56 14.32
C VAL A 48 4.31 -6.29 14.11
N VAL A 49 3.71 -5.45 14.95
CA VAL A 49 2.30 -5.06 14.84
C VAL A 49 2.01 -4.45 13.48
N ARG A 50 2.83 -3.50 13.02
CA ARG A 50 2.66 -2.86 11.70
C ARG A 50 2.66 -3.87 10.55
N PHE A 51 3.54 -4.87 10.57
CA PHE A 51 3.58 -5.90 9.53
C PHE A 51 2.39 -6.85 9.60
N LEU A 52 1.97 -7.24 10.81
CA LEU A 52 0.78 -8.07 11.01
C LEU A 52 -0.50 -7.35 10.57
N THR A 53 -0.66 -6.06 10.91
CA THR A 53 -1.75 -5.22 10.41
C THR A 53 -1.69 -5.05 8.89
N GLY A 54 -0.48 -5.03 8.32
CA GLY A 54 -0.26 -5.01 6.87
C GLY A 54 -0.61 -6.31 6.15
N GLY A 55 -0.90 -7.39 6.87
CA GLY A 55 -1.21 -8.71 6.32
C GLY A 55 0.01 -9.53 5.92
N ASP A 56 1.20 -9.12 6.34
CA ASP A 56 2.46 -9.84 6.14
C ASP A 56 2.70 -10.84 7.27
N LYS A 57 3.41 -11.94 6.94
CA LYS A 57 3.89 -12.87 7.97
C LYS A 57 5.18 -12.31 8.58
N VAL A 58 5.37 -12.48 9.88
CA VAL A 58 6.56 -11.98 10.56
C VAL A 58 7.36 -13.14 11.12
N LYS A 59 8.59 -13.28 10.66
CA LYS A 59 9.58 -14.19 11.22
C LYS A 59 10.48 -13.44 12.18
N VAL A 60 10.33 -13.72 13.46
CA VAL A 60 11.13 -13.14 14.53
C VAL A 60 12.32 -14.06 14.80
N THR A 61 13.53 -13.51 14.74
CA THR A 61 14.77 -14.26 14.94
C THR A 61 15.61 -13.63 16.05
N ILE A 62 15.95 -14.39 17.07
CA ILE A 62 16.97 -14.03 18.05
C ILE A 62 18.26 -14.76 17.70
N MET A 63 19.35 -14.03 17.58
CA MET A 63 20.67 -14.63 17.39
C MET A 63 21.34 -14.83 18.74
N LEU A 64 21.73 -16.07 19.05
CA LEU A 64 22.51 -16.40 20.24
C LEU A 64 23.99 -16.21 19.92
N ARG A 65 24.71 -15.43 20.74
CA ARG A 65 26.14 -15.19 20.53
C ARG A 65 26.99 -15.73 21.67
N GLY A 66 28.02 -16.51 21.31
CA GLY A 66 29.03 -17.00 22.23
C GLY A 66 28.45 -17.90 23.33
N ARG A 67 28.58 -17.46 24.58
CA ARG A 67 28.18 -18.23 25.79
C ARG A 67 26.66 -18.36 25.95
N GLU A 68 25.89 -17.67 25.13
CA GLU A 68 24.42 -17.70 25.18
C GLU A 68 23.82 -18.95 24.50
N GLN A 69 24.62 -19.70 23.73
CA GLN A 69 24.17 -20.97 23.12
C GLN A 69 23.77 -22.03 24.16
N SER A 70 24.33 -21.97 25.37
CA SER A 70 24.00 -22.89 26.47
C SER A 70 22.78 -22.47 27.28
N ARG A 71 22.25 -21.25 27.09
CA ARG A 71 21.08 -20.71 27.81
C ARG A 71 19.97 -20.28 26.84
N PRO A 72 19.28 -21.22 26.18
CA PRO A 72 18.18 -20.89 25.27
C PRO A 72 16.94 -20.34 25.98
N ILE A 73 16.77 -20.62 27.29
CA ILE A 73 15.59 -20.25 28.08
C ILE A 73 15.25 -18.77 27.97
N GLY A 74 16.23 -17.87 28.13
CA GLY A 74 15.96 -16.43 28.10
C GLY A 74 15.47 -15.92 26.74
N GLY A 75 15.90 -16.53 25.64
CA GLY A 75 15.42 -16.15 24.30
C GLY A 75 14.00 -16.66 24.02
N VAL A 76 13.67 -17.84 24.52
CA VAL A 76 12.32 -18.41 24.42
C VAL A 76 11.33 -17.59 25.25
N GLU A 77 11.71 -17.18 26.47
CA GLU A 77 10.87 -16.33 27.32
C GLU A 77 10.58 -14.98 26.69
N LEU A 78 11.58 -14.33 26.09
CA LEU A 78 11.39 -13.05 25.39
C LEU A 78 10.39 -13.18 24.24
N LEU A 79 10.49 -14.26 23.44
CA LEU A 79 9.56 -14.51 22.34
C LEU A 79 8.15 -14.84 22.83
N ARG A 80 8.02 -15.57 23.94
CA ARG A 80 6.72 -15.83 24.57
C ARG A 80 6.06 -14.54 25.08
N ARG A 81 6.83 -13.65 25.73
CA ARG A 81 6.34 -12.33 26.15
C ARG A 81 5.87 -11.52 24.94
N LEU A 82 6.69 -11.46 23.89
CA LEU A 82 6.33 -10.77 22.66
C LEU A 82 5.06 -11.36 22.03
N ALA A 83 4.91 -12.68 22.02
CA ALA A 83 3.73 -13.36 21.50
C ALA A 83 2.46 -13.00 22.27
N GLY A 84 2.53 -12.86 23.60
CA GLY A 84 1.39 -12.40 24.41
C GLY A 84 1.01 -10.95 24.13
N GLU A 85 1.99 -10.05 23.99
CA GLU A 85 1.70 -8.65 23.69
C GLU A 85 1.14 -8.42 22.27
N VAL A 86 1.43 -9.31 21.31
CA VAL A 86 0.94 -9.22 19.92
C VAL A 86 -0.23 -10.16 19.62
N GLU A 87 -0.78 -10.83 20.63
CA GLU A 87 -1.87 -11.81 20.47
C GLU A 87 -3.11 -11.19 19.84
N GLU A 88 -3.37 -9.90 20.06
CA GLU A 88 -4.49 -9.19 19.44
C GLU A 88 -4.40 -9.13 17.90
N TYR A 89 -3.18 -9.00 17.36
CA TYR A 89 -2.94 -8.75 15.94
C TYR A 89 -2.57 -10.01 15.14
N GLY A 90 -2.01 -11.02 15.80
CA GLY A 90 -1.47 -12.21 15.15
C GLY A 90 -1.68 -13.51 15.92
N THR A 91 -1.56 -14.63 15.22
CA THR A 91 -1.45 -15.98 15.78
C THR A 91 -0.04 -16.52 15.59
N ILE A 92 0.38 -17.42 16.48
CA ILE A 92 1.63 -18.15 16.34
C ILE A 92 1.43 -19.26 15.31
N GLU A 93 2.16 -19.20 14.20
CA GLU A 93 2.18 -20.29 13.20
C GLU A 93 3.24 -21.33 13.59
N PHE A 94 4.43 -20.86 13.96
CA PHE A 94 5.51 -21.69 14.46
C PHE A 94 5.96 -21.18 15.82
N ALA A 95 5.81 -22.04 16.83
CA ALA A 95 6.28 -21.79 18.19
C ALA A 95 7.80 -21.52 18.22
N PRO A 96 8.30 -20.76 19.22
CA PRO A 96 9.72 -20.46 19.33
C PRO A 96 10.54 -21.75 19.44
N LYS A 97 11.35 -22.01 18.42
CA LYS A 97 12.27 -23.16 18.35
C LYS A 97 13.69 -22.69 18.15
N GLN A 98 14.63 -23.39 18.78
CA GLN A 98 16.05 -23.16 18.58
C GLN A 98 16.52 -23.93 17.33
N GLU A 99 16.97 -23.20 16.33
CA GLU A 99 17.64 -23.72 15.14
C GLU A 99 19.12 -23.29 15.17
N GLY A 100 19.95 -24.16 15.74
CA GLY A 100 21.39 -23.94 15.86
C GLY A 100 21.75 -22.70 16.68
N ARG A 101 22.22 -21.65 16.00
CA ARG A 101 22.63 -20.38 16.63
C ARG A 101 21.49 -19.36 16.73
N ASN A 102 20.30 -19.68 16.22
CA ASN A 102 19.17 -18.78 16.19
C ASN A 102 17.98 -19.40 16.92
N ILE A 103 17.16 -18.57 17.55
CA ILE A 103 15.81 -18.94 17.99
C ILE A 103 14.85 -18.22 17.07
N ILE A 104 13.96 -18.97 16.43
CA ILE A 104 13.05 -18.47 15.42
C ILE A 104 11.62 -18.72 15.88
N MET A 105 10.76 -17.72 15.67
CA MET A 105 9.32 -17.80 15.83
C MET A 105 8.66 -17.14 14.62
N THR A 106 7.56 -17.72 14.13
CA THR A 106 6.82 -17.15 13.00
C THR A 106 5.40 -16.83 13.42
N LEU A 107 4.99 -15.59 13.18
CA LEU A 107 3.68 -15.05 13.46
C LEU A 107 2.91 -14.84 12.14
N ALA A 108 1.66 -15.26 12.15
CA ALA A 108 0.70 -15.02 11.07
C ALA A 108 -0.29 -13.93 11.49
N PRO A 109 -0.75 -13.07 10.57
CA PRO A 109 -1.75 -12.05 10.87
C PRO A 109 -3.13 -12.68 11.10
N LYS A 110 -3.88 -12.21 12.10
CA LYS A 110 -5.28 -12.64 12.37
C LYS A 110 -6.28 -12.07 11.36
N GLY A 111 -5.99 -10.93 10.76
CA GLY A 111 -6.89 -10.21 9.83
C GLY A 111 -6.86 -10.74 8.39
N LYS A 112 -7.95 -10.49 7.64
CA LYS A 112 -7.98 -10.68 6.18
C LYS A 112 -6.84 -9.86 5.54
N LYS A 113 -6.19 -10.43 4.52
CA LYS A 113 -5.09 -9.84 3.74
C LYS A 113 -5.54 -8.54 3.06
N VAL A 114 -5.58 -7.45 3.80
CA VAL A 114 -5.73 -6.11 3.23
C VAL A 114 -4.34 -5.54 3.25
N HIS A 115 -3.58 -5.81 2.20
CA HIS A 115 -2.27 -5.20 2.06
C HIS A 115 -2.52 -3.69 2.00
N THR A 116 -2.11 -2.96 3.04
CA THR A 116 -2.38 -1.51 3.17
C THR A 116 -1.83 -0.73 1.97
N GLN A 117 -0.84 -1.30 1.28
CA GLN A 117 -0.28 -0.79 0.03
C GLN A 117 -1.27 -0.88 -1.15
N SER A 118 -2.16 -1.87 -1.19
CA SER A 118 -3.26 -1.93 -2.16
C SER A 118 -4.32 -0.85 -1.89
N GLU A 119 -4.61 -0.54 -0.62
CA GLU A 119 -5.51 0.54 -0.24
C GLU A 119 -4.88 1.92 -0.46
N GLN A 120 -3.62 2.13 -0.09
CA GLN A 120 -2.88 3.35 -0.40
C GLN A 120 -2.76 3.58 -1.90
N ARG A 121 -2.55 2.52 -2.70
CA ARG A 121 -2.57 2.62 -4.17
C ARG A 121 -3.96 2.95 -4.70
N ARG A 122 -5.04 2.36 -4.15
CA ARG A 122 -6.43 2.73 -4.50
C ARG A 122 -6.73 4.18 -4.15
N ARG A 123 -6.38 4.62 -2.94
CA ARG A 123 -6.56 6.00 -2.46
C ARG A 123 -5.73 6.99 -3.28
N GLY A 124 -4.52 6.61 -3.68
CA GLY A 124 -3.66 7.37 -4.58
C GLY A 124 -4.25 7.52 -5.99
N ASN A 125 -4.78 6.44 -6.58
CA ASN A 125 -5.46 6.48 -7.88
C ASN A 125 -6.73 7.33 -7.84
N GLN A 126 -7.53 7.23 -6.77
CA GLN A 126 -8.70 8.08 -6.57
C GLN A 126 -8.31 9.56 -6.49
N SER A 127 -7.25 9.90 -5.74
CA SER A 127 -6.78 11.29 -5.63
C SER A 127 -6.24 11.86 -6.95
N ARG A 128 -5.62 11.02 -7.81
CA ARG A 128 -5.15 11.44 -9.14
C ARG A 128 -6.31 11.65 -10.10
N ALA A 129 -7.29 10.76 -10.11
CA ALA A 129 -8.50 10.90 -10.91
C ALA A 129 -9.29 12.16 -10.52
N GLU A 130 -9.40 12.44 -9.22
CA GLU A 130 -10.08 13.63 -8.71
C GLU A 130 -9.35 14.93 -9.10
N ARG A 131 -8.00 14.94 -9.04
CA ARG A 131 -7.18 16.07 -9.52
C ARG A 131 -7.32 16.29 -11.03
N GLN A 132 -7.35 15.22 -11.82
CA GLN A 132 -7.53 15.28 -13.27
C GLN A 132 -8.93 15.78 -13.64
N ALA A 133 -9.98 15.33 -12.94
CA ALA A 133 -11.34 15.81 -13.12
C ALA A 133 -11.48 17.31 -12.80
N ARG A 134 -10.87 17.78 -11.71
CA ARG A 134 -10.84 19.23 -11.37
C ARG A 134 -10.10 20.06 -12.41
N GLN A 135 -8.98 19.57 -12.94
CA GLN A 135 -8.26 20.25 -14.03
C GLN A 135 -9.07 20.29 -15.33
N ALA A 136 -9.72 19.18 -15.71
CA ALA A 136 -10.56 19.12 -16.89
C ALA A 136 -11.77 20.06 -16.78
N ALA A 137 -12.45 20.11 -15.63
CA ALA A 137 -13.56 21.03 -15.39
C ALA A 137 -13.14 22.51 -15.47
N ARG A 138 -11.96 22.85 -14.94
CA ARG A 138 -11.40 24.21 -15.02
C ARG A 138 -11.03 24.62 -16.44
N LEU A 139 -10.51 23.69 -17.25
CA LEU A 139 -10.21 23.94 -18.66
C LEU A 139 -11.50 24.08 -19.49
N ALA A 140 -12.51 23.25 -19.23
CA ALA A 140 -13.82 23.35 -19.86
C ALA A 140 -14.49 24.69 -19.54
N ALA A 141 -14.53 25.10 -18.26
CA ALA A 141 -15.07 26.40 -17.87
C ALA A 141 -14.32 27.58 -18.51
N LYS A 142 -12.99 27.46 -18.67
CA LYS A 142 -12.18 28.47 -19.38
C LYS A 142 -12.51 28.52 -20.88
N GLN A 143 -12.72 27.37 -21.52
CA GLN A 143 -13.12 27.29 -22.92
C GLN A 143 -14.54 27.83 -23.14
N GLU A 144 -15.48 27.54 -22.25
CA GLU A 144 -16.84 28.07 -22.31
C GLU A 144 -16.87 29.59 -22.11
N ALA A 145 -16.07 30.13 -21.17
CA ALA A 145 -15.93 31.57 -20.99
C ALA A 145 -15.28 32.25 -22.21
N GLN A 146 -14.25 31.63 -22.81
CA GLN A 146 -13.62 32.12 -24.04
C GLN A 146 -14.57 32.04 -25.25
N ALA A 147 -15.39 31.00 -25.34
CA ALA A 147 -16.39 30.85 -26.40
C ALA A 147 -17.51 31.89 -26.28
N LYS A 148 -17.97 32.18 -25.06
CA LYS A 148 -18.94 33.26 -24.79
C LYS A 148 -18.36 34.64 -25.11
N ALA A 149 -17.14 34.94 -24.65
CA ALA A 149 -16.46 36.19 -24.98
C ALA A 149 -16.19 36.35 -26.49
N ALA A 150 -15.84 35.26 -27.19
CA ALA A 150 -15.66 35.27 -28.64
C ALA A 150 -16.99 35.40 -29.40
N ALA A 151 -18.10 34.87 -28.87
CA ALA A 151 -19.43 35.04 -29.43
C ALA A 151 -19.94 36.48 -29.22
N GLU A 152 -19.72 37.07 -28.05
CA GLU A 152 -20.03 38.47 -27.77
C GLU A 152 -19.19 39.43 -28.62
N ALA A 153 -17.89 39.16 -28.80
CA ALA A 153 -17.04 39.93 -29.70
C ALA A 153 -17.46 39.80 -31.17
N LYS A 154 -17.86 38.60 -31.63
CA LYS A 154 -18.42 38.41 -32.98
C LYS A 154 -19.79 39.06 -33.17
N ALA A 155 -20.60 39.16 -32.12
CA ALA A 155 -21.86 39.89 -32.14
C ALA A 155 -21.64 41.41 -32.19
N ALA A 156 -20.64 41.94 -31.48
CA ALA A 156 -20.26 43.35 -31.55
C ALA A 156 -19.70 43.75 -32.93
N VAL A 157 -18.83 42.91 -33.53
CA VAL A 157 -18.25 43.17 -34.86
C VAL A 157 -19.29 43.06 -35.99
N SER A 158 -20.34 42.26 -35.83
CA SER A 158 -21.44 42.17 -36.81
C SER A 158 -22.48 43.28 -36.67
N ALA A 159 -22.60 43.92 -35.49
CA ALA A 159 -23.39 45.13 -35.29
C ALA A 159 -22.71 46.39 -35.88
N ASP A 160 -21.38 46.48 -35.80
CA ASP A 160 -20.60 47.59 -36.36
C ASP A 160 -20.66 47.61 -37.90
N LYS A 161 -20.61 46.43 -38.55
CA LYS A 161 -20.76 46.30 -40.02
C LYS A 161 -22.15 46.66 -40.56
N LYS A 162 -23.21 46.59 -39.75
CA LYS A 162 -24.57 47.02 -40.17
C LYS A 162 -24.78 48.54 -40.10
N THR A 163 -23.85 49.29 -39.49
CA THR A 163 -23.95 50.75 -39.40
C THR A 163 -23.22 51.46 -40.55
N SER A 164 -22.37 50.75 -41.31
CA SER A 164 -21.60 51.33 -42.44
C SER A 164 -22.21 51.12 -43.84
N GLU A 165 -23.36 50.44 -43.98
CA GLU A 165 -24.09 50.27 -45.26
C GLU A 165 -25.33 51.16 -45.40
N SER A 166 -25.53 52.11 -44.47
CA SER A 166 -26.60 53.12 -44.54
C SER A 166 -26.01 54.53 -44.49
N LYS A 167 -25.24 54.91 -45.51
CA LYS A 167 -25.09 56.31 -45.91
C LYS A 167 -24.78 56.43 -47.39
#